data_AF-A0A3P7R218-F1
#
_entry.id   AF-A0A3P7R218-F1
#
_cell.length_a   1.000
_cell.length_b   1.000
_cell.length_c   1.000
_cell.angle_alpha   90.00
_cell.angle_beta   90.00
_cell.angle_gamma   90.00
#
_symmetry.space_group_name_H-M   'P 1'
#
loop_
_entity.id
_entity.type
_entity.pdbx_description
1 polymer ?
#
loop_
_entity_poly.entity_id
_entity_poly.type
_entity_poly.pdbx_seq_one_letter_code
_entity_poly.pdbx_strand_id
1 'polypeptide(L)'
;MQQILCLDPQLRIIVVLSKYVSESLKAIGVNQPNTLLTACHHYLLQNPKLSASNKAFVLEAIDNVVSDTKIVNELDEQLVLLIINLATQEMTMTSKDVDTDWAEAGKDVLVTLAKTPRFVTHVLDAVLQKFPPGLTTSPHRYVVLTLATIAEHNHNFVFAFQAFGLVPFLTDILSRTVPLLSHVRNDSLRSAWTRAICAFCEAVRECETERPKEAVEQDLEGFLSAFHC
;
A
#
# COMPACT_ATOMS: atom_id res chain seq x y z
N MET A 1 6.73 7.18 28.00
CA MET A 1 8.07 7.10 28.61
C MET A 1 8.14 6.13 29.81
N GLN A 2 7.03 5.79 30.48
CA GLN A 2 7.01 4.89 31.65
C GLN A 2 7.08 3.38 31.34
N GLN A 3 6.73 2.91 30.13
CA GLN A 3 6.74 1.46 29.82
C GLN A 3 8.12 0.87 29.50
N ILE A 4 9.11 1.69 29.13
CA ILE A 4 10.48 1.22 28.81
C ILE A 4 11.24 0.83 30.10
N LEU A 5 10.77 1.31 31.26
CA LEU A 5 11.44 1.10 32.55
C LEU A 5 11.27 -0.31 33.14
N CYS A 6 10.39 -1.16 32.60
CA CYS A 6 10.18 -2.53 33.11
C CYS A 6 10.92 -3.62 32.32
N LEU A 7 11.68 -3.26 31.27
CA LEU A 7 12.42 -4.22 30.46
C LEU A 7 13.75 -4.61 31.09
N ASP A 8 14.13 -5.88 30.91
CA ASP A 8 15.44 -6.42 31.27
C ASP A 8 16.58 -5.51 30.73
N PRO A 9 17.65 -5.26 31.50
CA PRO A 9 18.74 -4.35 31.10
C PRO A 9 19.34 -4.65 29.73
N GLN A 10 19.44 -5.92 29.32
CA GLN A 10 19.94 -6.27 27.98
C GLN A 10 18.91 -5.97 26.89
N LEU A 11 17.62 -6.22 27.17
CA LEU A 11 16.54 -5.88 26.25
C LEU A 11 16.41 -4.36 26.06
N ARG A 12 16.66 -3.57 27.12
CA ARG A 12 16.71 -2.11 27.01
C ARG A 12 17.83 -1.63 26.09
N ILE A 13 19.02 -2.19 26.20
CA ILE A 13 20.16 -1.81 25.34
C ILE A 13 19.84 -2.12 23.88
N ILE A 14 19.27 -3.29 23.59
CA ILE A 14 18.88 -3.68 22.22
C ILE A 14 17.81 -2.74 21.65
N VAL A 15 16.77 -2.41 22.43
CA VAL A 15 15.70 -1.50 22.01
C VAL A 15 16.23 -0.09 21.75
N VAL A 16 17.12 0.41 22.62
CA VAL A 16 17.73 1.73 22.46
C VAL A 16 18.66 1.77 21.25
N LEU A 17 19.50 0.74 21.04
CA LEU A 17 20.38 0.65 19.88
C LEU A 17 19.60 0.56 18.56
N SER A 18 18.55 -0.27 18.50
CA SER A 18 17.68 -0.37 17.33
C SER A 18 17.08 0.99 16.95
N LYS A 19 16.63 1.75 17.96
CA LYS A 19 16.12 3.11 17.77
C LYS A 19 17.18 4.05 17.20
N TYR A 20 18.40 4.06 17.73
CA TYR A 20 19.48 4.92 17.22
C TYR A 20 19.89 4.55 15.79
N VAL A 21 19.90 3.26 15.44
CA VAL A 21 20.15 2.80 14.07
C VAL A 21 19.03 3.28 13.15
N SER A 22 17.76 3.13 13.54
CA SER A 22 16.61 3.63 12.77
C SER A 22 16.68 5.15 12.55
N GLU A 23 16.98 5.93 13.60
CA GLU A 23 17.15 7.38 13.51
C GLU A 23 18.31 7.78 12.59
N SER A 24 19.42 7.03 12.64
CA SER A 24 20.58 7.25 11.77
C SER A 24 20.27 6.92 10.31
N LEU A 25 19.58 5.80 10.05
CA LEU A 25 19.14 5.41 8.71
C LEU A 25 18.16 6.43 8.15
N LYS A 26 17.25 6.95 8.98
CA LYS A 26 16.34 8.04 8.59
C LYS A 26 17.12 9.31 8.24
N ALA A 27 18.09 9.71 9.06
CA ALA A 27 18.92 10.87 8.78
C ALA A 27 19.71 10.71 7.47
N ILE A 28 20.26 9.52 7.19
CA ILE A 28 20.91 9.21 5.92
C ILE A 28 19.91 9.27 4.77
N GLY A 29 18.73 8.67 4.95
CA GLY A 29 17.66 8.63 3.96
C GLY A 29 17.13 9.99 3.56
N VAL A 30 17.06 10.94 4.49
CA VAL A 30 16.68 12.33 4.19
C VAL A 30 17.72 13.04 3.32
N ASN A 31 19.01 12.75 3.52
CA ASN A 31 20.09 13.42 2.80
C ASN A 31 20.47 12.72 1.49
N GLN A 32 20.35 11.38 1.43
CA GLN A 32 20.74 10.53 0.31
C GLN A 32 19.73 9.38 0.11
N PRO A 33 18.49 9.70 -0.29
CA PRO A 33 17.40 8.73 -0.34
C PRO A 33 17.67 7.60 -1.36
N ASN A 34 18.16 7.94 -2.55
CA ASN A 34 18.48 6.95 -3.59
C ASN A 34 19.56 5.95 -3.13
N THR A 35 20.61 6.43 -2.44
CA THR A 35 21.69 5.59 -1.93
C THR A 35 21.18 4.62 -0.87
N LEU A 36 20.35 5.10 0.07
CA LEU A 36 19.78 4.25 1.11
C LEU A 36 18.86 3.19 0.51
N LEU A 37 17.92 3.59 -0.35
CA LEU A 37 16.98 2.65 -0.97
C LEU A 37 17.69 1.58 -1.80
N THR A 38 18.73 1.97 -2.56
CA THR A 38 19.57 1.02 -3.31
C THR A 38 20.28 0.03 -2.37
N ALA A 39 20.83 0.52 -1.27
CA ALA A 39 21.50 -0.32 -0.28
C ALA A 39 20.52 -1.30 0.40
N CYS A 40 19.36 -0.83 0.83
CA CYS A 40 18.31 -1.67 1.42
C CYS A 40 17.82 -2.74 0.43
N HIS A 41 17.58 -2.37 -0.83
CA HIS A 41 17.19 -3.27 -1.90
C HIS A 41 18.23 -4.37 -2.12
N HIS A 42 19.51 -4.00 -2.32
CA HIS A 42 20.59 -4.97 -2.49
C HIS A 42 20.78 -5.86 -1.25
N TYR A 43 20.69 -5.28 -0.05
CA TYR A 43 20.86 -6.02 1.19
C TYR A 43 19.82 -7.13 1.35
N LEU A 44 18.54 -6.85 1.07
CA LEU A 44 17.47 -7.85 1.13
C LEU A 44 17.64 -8.95 0.07
N LEU A 45 18.02 -8.59 -1.17
CA LEU A 45 18.24 -9.57 -2.23
C LEU A 45 19.46 -10.48 -1.98
N GLN A 46 20.53 -9.94 -1.41
CA GLN A 46 21.75 -10.71 -1.11
C GLN A 46 21.59 -11.63 0.11
N ASN A 47 20.63 -11.36 0.99
CA ASN A 47 20.48 -12.06 2.26
C ASN A 47 19.06 -12.66 2.42
N PRO A 48 18.64 -13.60 1.55
CA PRO A 48 17.29 -14.16 1.59
C PRO A 48 16.96 -14.92 2.88
N LYS A 49 18.00 -15.41 3.59
CA LYS A 49 17.92 -16.17 4.85
C LYS A 49 17.87 -15.30 6.10
N LEU A 50 17.73 -13.98 5.97
CA LEU A 50 17.55 -13.09 7.12
C LEU A 50 16.31 -13.49 7.94
N SER A 51 16.39 -13.27 9.25
CA SER A 51 15.24 -13.42 10.13
C SER A 51 14.12 -12.45 9.74
N ALA A 52 12.87 -12.84 9.99
CA ALA A 52 11.70 -12.01 9.71
C ALA A 52 11.81 -10.62 10.38
N SER A 53 12.30 -10.55 11.61
CA SER A 53 12.50 -9.28 12.32
C SER A 53 13.53 -8.37 11.65
N ASN A 54 14.64 -8.91 11.14
CA ASN A 54 15.64 -8.10 10.43
C ASN A 54 15.10 -7.62 9.09
N LYS A 55 14.32 -8.45 8.38
CA LYS A 55 13.67 -8.04 7.14
C LYS A 55 12.64 -6.94 7.37
N ALA A 56 11.81 -7.08 8.42
CA ALA A 56 10.88 -6.06 8.85
C ALA A 56 11.60 -4.72 9.12
N PHE A 57 12.69 -4.74 9.89
CA PHE A 57 13.47 -3.54 10.21
C PHE A 57 13.99 -2.81 8.96
N VAL A 58 14.47 -3.55 7.95
CA VAL A 58 14.94 -2.93 6.70
C VAL A 58 13.79 -2.34 5.89
N LEU A 59 12.64 -3.01 5.85
CA LEU A 59 11.43 -2.50 5.19
C LEU A 59 10.87 -1.27 5.91
N GLU A 60 10.90 -1.23 7.24
CA GLU A 60 10.54 -0.06 8.04
C GLU A 60 11.50 1.12 7.75
N ALA A 61 12.80 0.85 7.56
CA ALA A 61 13.74 1.90 7.17
C ALA A 61 13.42 2.47 5.78
N ILE A 62 12.99 1.63 4.84
CA ILE A 62 12.47 2.06 3.53
C ILE A 62 11.21 2.91 3.73
N ASP A 63 10.22 2.42 4.46
CA ASP A 63 8.95 3.11 4.72
C ASP A 63 9.16 4.51 5.31
N ASN A 64 10.06 4.63 6.29
CA ASN A 64 10.40 5.90 6.92
C ASN A 64 10.91 6.95 5.91
N VAL A 65 11.65 6.54 4.87
CA VAL A 65 12.14 7.46 3.84
C VAL A 65 11.04 7.79 2.84
N VAL A 66 10.29 6.78 2.39
CA VAL A 66 9.21 7.00 1.41
C VAL A 66 7.96 7.65 2.03
N SER A 67 7.91 7.78 3.35
CA SER A 67 6.85 8.52 4.05
C SER A 67 6.88 10.03 3.80
N ASP A 68 8.05 10.59 3.46
CA ASP A 68 8.16 12.00 3.09
C ASP A 68 7.89 12.19 1.60
N THR A 69 6.70 12.72 1.28
CA THR A 69 6.25 12.94 -0.10
C THR A 69 7.20 13.86 -0.89
N LYS A 70 7.93 14.77 -0.24
CA LYS A 70 8.91 15.63 -0.94
C LYS A 70 10.07 14.81 -1.46
N ILE A 71 10.59 13.91 -0.62
CA ILE A 71 11.66 12.98 -0.98
C ILE A 71 11.20 12.08 -2.11
N VAL A 72 10.01 11.49 -2.00
CA VAL A 72 9.47 10.55 -2.99
C VAL A 72 9.34 11.17 -4.38
N ASN A 73 9.00 12.44 -4.48
CA ASN A 73 8.89 13.12 -5.78
C ASN A 73 10.24 13.32 -6.48
N GLU A 74 11.35 13.37 -5.73
CA GLU A 74 12.72 13.52 -6.24
C GLU A 74 13.45 12.19 -6.45
N LEU A 75 12.84 11.06 -6.06
CA LEU A 75 13.43 9.74 -6.24
C LEU A 75 13.52 9.33 -7.71
N ASP A 76 14.54 8.52 -8.00
CA ASP A 76 14.62 7.81 -9.27
C ASP A 76 13.44 6.84 -9.42
N GLU A 77 12.71 6.99 -10.52
CA GLU A 77 11.48 6.23 -10.76
C GLU A 77 11.75 4.73 -10.84
N GLN A 78 12.83 4.34 -11.52
CA GLN A 78 13.19 2.94 -11.69
C GLN A 78 13.53 2.30 -10.33
N LEU A 79 14.22 3.02 -9.46
CA LEU A 79 14.48 2.58 -8.09
C LEU A 79 13.18 2.39 -7.29
N VAL A 80 12.23 3.32 -7.40
CA VAL A 80 10.93 3.17 -6.73
C VAL A 80 10.18 1.93 -7.25
N LEU A 81 10.20 1.68 -8.56
CA LEU A 81 9.60 0.46 -9.14
C LEU A 81 10.28 -0.82 -8.63
N LEU A 82 11.60 -0.81 -8.43
CA LEU A 82 12.32 -1.93 -7.81
C LEU A 82 11.88 -2.15 -6.36
N ILE A 83 11.71 -1.07 -5.59
CA ILE A 83 11.21 -1.13 -4.20
C ILE A 83 9.77 -1.66 -4.14
N ILE A 84 8.88 -1.23 -5.05
CA ILE A 84 7.51 -1.74 -5.15
C ILE A 84 7.53 -3.25 -5.39
N ASN A 85 8.33 -3.72 -6.35
CA ASN A 85 8.46 -5.14 -6.65
C ASN A 85 9.02 -5.93 -5.46
N LEU A 86 10.05 -5.40 -4.80
CA LEU A 86 10.65 -6.00 -3.61
C LEU A 86 9.61 -6.14 -2.49
N ALA A 87 8.95 -5.05 -2.09
CA ALA A 87 7.96 -5.05 -1.02
C ALA A 87 6.79 -6.01 -1.32
N THR A 88 6.35 -6.05 -2.58
CA THR A 88 5.31 -6.97 -3.05
C THR A 88 5.73 -8.44 -2.92
N GLN A 89 7.00 -8.76 -3.19
CA GLN A 89 7.53 -10.11 -2.99
C GLN A 89 7.65 -10.45 -1.51
N GLU A 90 8.28 -9.57 -0.72
CA GLU A 90 8.53 -9.78 0.70
C GLU A 90 7.23 -10.01 1.48
N MET A 91 6.16 -9.24 1.22
CA MET A 91 4.86 -9.43 1.90
C MET A 91 4.13 -10.73 1.56
N THR A 92 4.55 -11.44 0.49
CA THR A 92 3.93 -12.71 0.04
C THR A 92 4.80 -13.94 0.28
N MET A 93 6.01 -13.75 0.81
CA MET A 93 6.95 -14.83 1.13
C MET A 93 6.66 -15.49 2.48
N THR A 94 5.76 -14.91 3.29
CA THR A 94 5.34 -15.47 4.57
C THR A 94 4.24 -16.52 4.38
N SER A 95 3.98 -17.33 5.41
CA SER A 95 2.87 -18.27 5.35
C SER A 95 1.56 -17.50 5.23
N LYS A 96 0.68 -17.93 4.30
CA LYS A 96 -0.52 -17.23 3.82
C LYS A 96 -1.51 -16.73 4.88
N ASP A 97 -1.39 -17.23 6.11
CA ASP A 97 -2.36 -17.07 7.20
C ASP A 97 -1.75 -16.63 8.53
N VAL A 98 -0.44 -16.32 8.58
CA VAL A 98 0.23 -15.89 9.83
C VAL A 98 0.63 -14.43 9.73
N ASP A 99 0.24 -13.68 10.77
CA ASP A 99 0.64 -12.30 10.93
C ASP A 99 2.11 -12.24 11.31
N THR A 100 2.87 -11.47 10.54
CA THR A 100 4.29 -11.28 10.78
C THR A 100 4.61 -9.83 10.55
N ASP A 101 5.42 -9.26 11.43
CA ASP A 101 5.91 -7.88 11.30
C ASP A 101 6.62 -7.67 9.95
N TRP A 102 7.23 -8.72 9.40
CA TRP A 102 7.82 -8.72 8.06
C TRP A 102 6.81 -8.43 6.95
N ALA A 103 5.68 -9.15 6.93
CA ALA A 103 4.66 -8.93 5.90
C ALA A 103 3.91 -7.61 6.10
N GLU A 104 3.71 -7.19 7.36
CA GLU A 104 3.13 -5.89 7.69
C GLU A 104 4.04 -4.74 7.21
N ALA A 105 5.35 -4.80 7.48
CA ALA A 105 6.29 -3.80 7.00
C ALA A 105 6.32 -3.71 5.46
N GLY A 106 6.21 -4.85 4.76
CA GLY A 106 6.09 -4.86 3.30
C GLY A 106 4.80 -4.20 2.80
N LYS A 107 3.67 -4.47 3.47
CA LYS A 107 2.37 -3.83 3.21
C LYS A 107 2.45 -2.31 3.42
N ASP A 108 3.06 -1.87 4.52
CA ASP A 108 3.16 -0.46 4.88
C ASP A 108 3.98 0.34 3.86
N VAL A 109 5.12 -0.19 3.39
CA VAL A 109 5.90 0.43 2.29
C VAL A 109 5.03 0.68 1.06
N LEU A 110 4.24 -0.33 0.63
CA LEU A 110 3.37 -0.22 -0.53
C LEU A 110 2.24 0.80 -0.32
N VAL A 111 1.59 0.76 0.84
CA VAL A 111 0.54 1.71 1.21
C VAL A 111 1.09 3.14 1.23
N THR A 112 2.28 3.35 1.79
CA THR A 112 2.93 4.66 1.84
C THR A 112 3.27 5.18 0.45
N LEU A 113 3.83 4.35 -0.42
CA LEU A 113 4.09 4.73 -1.82
C LEU A 113 2.81 5.03 -2.59
N ALA A 114 1.73 4.28 -2.33
CA ALA A 114 0.42 4.48 -2.96
C ALA A 114 -0.24 5.82 -2.59
N LYS A 115 0.19 6.50 -1.51
CA LYS A 115 -0.25 7.87 -1.19
C LYS A 115 0.21 8.90 -2.20
N THR A 116 1.25 8.59 -2.98
CA THR A 116 1.78 9.48 -4.02
C THR A 116 1.11 9.15 -5.36
N PRO A 117 0.38 10.10 -5.99
CA PRO A 117 -0.33 9.85 -7.25
C PRO A 117 0.56 9.33 -8.39
N ARG A 118 1.84 9.71 -8.39
CA ARG A 118 2.83 9.23 -9.37
C ARG A 118 3.01 7.72 -9.35
N PHE A 119 2.85 7.07 -8.18
CA PHE A 119 3.22 5.67 -7.98
C PHE A 119 2.03 4.74 -7.68
N VAL A 120 0.85 5.29 -7.40
CA VAL A 120 -0.34 4.51 -7.02
C VAL A 120 -0.70 3.43 -8.05
N THR A 121 -0.68 3.75 -9.35
CA THR A 121 -0.98 2.78 -10.42
C THR A 121 0.04 1.65 -10.45
N HIS A 122 1.33 1.98 -10.32
CA HIS A 122 2.40 0.97 -10.28
C HIS A 122 2.31 0.05 -9.06
N VAL A 123 1.94 0.60 -7.90
CA VAL A 123 1.71 -0.19 -6.69
C VAL A 123 0.53 -1.14 -6.92
N LEU A 124 -0.59 -0.64 -7.42
CA LEU A 124 -1.78 -1.45 -7.64
C LEU A 124 -1.55 -2.54 -8.69
N ASP A 125 -0.86 -2.24 -9.79
CA ASP A 125 -0.48 -3.23 -10.79
C ASP A 125 0.37 -4.34 -10.18
N ALA A 126 1.40 -4.00 -9.40
CA ALA A 126 2.27 -4.98 -8.74
C ALA A 126 1.49 -5.87 -7.73
N VAL A 127 0.60 -5.27 -6.95
CA VAL A 127 -0.25 -5.99 -5.99
C VAL A 127 -1.24 -6.91 -6.73
N LEU A 128 -1.84 -6.45 -7.82
CA LEU A 128 -2.81 -7.24 -8.60
C LEU A 128 -2.17 -8.36 -9.41
N GLN A 129 -0.88 -8.27 -9.75
CA GLN A 129 -0.14 -9.42 -10.27
C GLN A 129 -0.09 -10.59 -9.27
N LYS A 130 -0.19 -10.32 -7.96
CA LYS A 130 -0.33 -11.36 -6.92
C LYS A 130 -1.78 -11.86 -6.75
N PHE A 131 -2.72 -11.23 -7.44
CA PHE A 131 -4.12 -11.60 -7.46
C PHE A 131 -4.68 -11.65 -8.89
N PRO A 132 -4.17 -12.55 -9.76
CA PRO A 132 -4.54 -12.59 -11.18
C PRO A 132 -6.01 -13.02 -11.38
N PRO A 133 -6.62 -12.70 -12.54
CA PRO A 133 -7.97 -13.15 -12.87
C PRO A 133 -8.02 -14.67 -13.04
N GLY A 134 -9.16 -15.27 -12.70
CA GLY A 134 -9.37 -16.73 -12.80
C GLY A 134 -8.71 -17.56 -11.69
N LEU A 135 -8.17 -16.89 -10.66
CA LEU A 135 -7.64 -17.58 -9.48
C LEU A 135 -8.77 -18.34 -8.77
N THR A 136 -8.50 -19.59 -8.37
CA THR A 136 -9.48 -20.49 -7.72
C THR A 136 -9.29 -20.59 -6.21
N THR A 137 -8.18 -20.05 -5.68
CA THR A 137 -7.87 -19.99 -4.26
C THR A 137 -7.64 -18.56 -3.85
N SER A 138 -7.96 -18.18 -2.61
CA SER A 138 -7.73 -16.81 -2.15
C SER A 138 -6.26 -16.41 -2.27
N PRO A 139 -5.96 -15.15 -2.69
CA PRO A 139 -4.62 -14.59 -2.61
C PRO A 139 -4.13 -14.51 -1.16
N HIS A 140 -2.84 -14.22 -1.01
CA HIS A 140 -2.20 -14.01 0.29
C HIS A 140 -2.95 -12.93 1.09
N ARG A 141 -3.16 -13.12 2.41
CA ARG A 141 -3.93 -12.17 3.25
C ARG A 141 -3.43 -10.73 3.12
N TYR A 142 -2.12 -10.53 3.10
CA TYR A 142 -1.52 -9.21 2.97
C TYR A 142 -1.76 -8.54 1.62
N VAL A 143 -2.00 -9.29 0.53
CA VAL A 143 -2.43 -8.70 -0.75
C VAL A 143 -3.80 -8.04 -0.57
N VAL A 144 -4.72 -8.73 0.10
CA VAL A 144 -6.07 -8.22 0.39
C VAL A 144 -6.01 -7.02 1.34
N LEU A 145 -5.19 -7.10 2.38
CA LEU A 145 -5.02 -5.99 3.33
C LEU A 145 -4.36 -4.77 2.69
N THR A 146 -3.36 -4.93 1.83
CA THR A 146 -2.76 -3.81 1.08
C THR A 146 -3.84 -3.10 0.26
N LEU A 147 -4.66 -3.85 -0.50
CA LEU A 147 -5.74 -3.26 -1.28
C LEU A 147 -6.77 -2.53 -0.41
N ALA A 148 -7.14 -3.12 0.73
CA ALA A 148 -8.06 -2.50 1.69
C ALA A 148 -7.50 -1.18 2.24
N THR A 149 -6.27 -1.20 2.75
CA THR A 149 -5.62 -0.05 3.36
C THR A 149 -5.34 1.06 2.34
N ILE A 150 -5.00 0.72 1.10
CA ILE A 150 -4.89 1.71 0.01
C ILE A 150 -6.24 2.38 -0.25
N ALA A 151 -7.34 1.62 -0.27
CA ALA A 151 -8.68 2.17 -0.44
C ALA A 151 -9.11 3.06 0.74
N GLU A 152 -8.73 2.72 1.98
CA GLU A 152 -9.05 3.51 3.19
C GLU A 152 -8.27 4.82 3.32
N HIS A 153 -6.96 4.81 3.06
CA HIS A 153 -6.09 5.94 3.42
C HIS A 153 -6.02 7.04 2.37
N ASN A 154 -6.42 6.76 1.15
CA ASN A 154 -6.32 7.73 0.07
C ASN A 154 -7.63 8.49 -0.03
N HIS A 155 -7.75 9.62 0.68
CA HIS A 155 -8.80 10.62 0.43
C HIS A 155 -8.72 11.16 -1.01
N ASN A 156 -7.54 11.09 -1.63
CA ASN A 156 -7.32 11.35 -3.06
C ASN A 156 -7.78 10.22 -3.98
N PHE A 157 -8.26 9.09 -3.46
CA PHE A 157 -8.81 8.03 -4.30
C PHE A 157 -10.07 8.52 -5.01
N VAL A 158 -10.80 9.52 -4.50
CA VAL A 158 -11.95 10.10 -5.20
C VAL A 158 -11.53 10.88 -6.46
N PHE A 159 -10.51 11.75 -6.37
CA PHE A 159 -9.93 12.39 -7.56
C PHE A 159 -9.15 11.39 -8.45
N ALA A 160 -8.52 10.37 -7.89
CA ALA A 160 -7.81 9.32 -8.64
C ALA A 160 -8.75 8.34 -9.37
N PHE A 161 -9.91 8.05 -8.79
CA PHE A 161 -10.96 7.24 -9.40
C PHE A 161 -11.54 7.92 -10.63
N GLN A 162 -11.74 9.24 -10.57
CA GLN A 162 -12.34 10.01 -11.65
C GLN A 162 -11.32 10.46 -12.71
N ALA A 163 -10.12 10.89 -12.33
CA ALA A 163 -9.13 11.45 -13.27
C ALA A 163 -8.06 10.44 -13.74
N PHE A 164 -7.82 9.33 -13.02
CA PHE A 164 -6.69 8.42 -13.27
C PHE A 164 -7.07 6.96 -13.52
N GLY A 165 -8.36 6.65 -13.74
CA GLY A 165 -8.77 5.35 -14.27
C GLY A 165 -8.77 4.21 -13.25
N LEU A 166 -9.08 4.49 -11.98
CA LEU A 166 -9.11 3.49 -10.91
C LEU A 166 -10.43 2.71 -10.77
N VAL A 167 -11.53 3.20 -11.34
CA VAL A 167 -12.84 2.50 -11.33
C VAL A 167 -12.78 1.13 -12.03
N PRO A 168 -12.07 0.98 -13.17
CA PRO A 168 -11.76 -0.32 -13.76
C PRO A 168 -11.10 -1.30 -12.77
N PHE A 169 -10.16 -0.84 -11.95
CA PHE A 169 -9.46 -1.69 -10.99
C PHE A 169 -10.39 -2.20 -9.90
N LEU A 170 -11.30 -1.37 -9.38
CA LEU A 170 -12.25 -1.83 -8.35
C LEU A 170 -13.27 -2.82 -8.91
N THR A 171 -13.76 -2.57 -10.13
CA THR A 171 -14.65 -3.50 -10.84
C THR A 171 -13.94 -4.84 -11.10
N ASP A 172 -12.68 -4.78 -11.54
CA ASP A 172 -11.82 -5.93 -11.75
C ASP A 172 -11.55 -6.69 -10.43
N ILE A 173 -11.14 -6.00 -9.36
CA ILE A 173 -10.93 -6.59 -8.02
C ILE A 173 -12.21 -7.29 -7.53
N LEU A 174 -13.37 -6.64 -7.60
CA LEU A 174 -14.64 -7.23 -7.17
C LEU A 174 -15.02 -8.44 -8.04
N SER A 175 -14.83 -8.36 -9.36
CA SER A 175 -15.09 -9.47 -10.28
C SER A 175 -14.25 -10.71 -9.97
N ARG A 176 -12.99 -10.52 -9.53
CA ARG A 176 -12.09 -11.59 -9.08
C ARG A 176 -12.45 -12.09 -7.68
N THR A 177 -12.96 -11.21 -6.82
CA THR A 177 -13.25 -11.50 -5.40
C THR A 177 -14.50 -12.35 -5.23
N VAL A 178 -15.60 -12.01 -5.92
CA VAL A 178 -16.91 -12.66 -5.74
C VAL A 178 -16.85 -14.19 -5.88
N PRO A 179 -16.20 -14.78 -6.91
CA PRO A 179 -16.07 -16.23 -7.04
C PRO A 179 -15.24 -16.88 -5.93
N LEU A 180 -14.34 -16.11 -5.30
CA LEU A 180 -13.42 -16.61 -4.28
C LEU A 180 -14.01 -16.62 -2.88
N LEU A 181 -15.01 -15.78 -2.58
CA LEU A 181 -15.58 -15.66 -1.23
C LEU A 181 -16.12 -16.99 -0.70
N SER A 182 -16.68 -17.85 -1.57
CA SER A 182 -17.15 -19.19 -1.20
C SER A 182 -16.01 -20.14 -0.76
N HIS A 183 -14.77 -19.82 -1.13
CA HIS A 183 -13.57 -20.59 -0.83
C HIS A 183 -12.78 -20.04 0.37
N VAL A 184 -13.17 -18.87 0.91
CA VAL A 184 -12.51 -18.25 2.08
C VAL A 184 -12.99 -18.93 3.36
N ARG A 185 -12.19 -19.87 3.87
CA ARG A 185 -12.52 -20.66 5.06
C ARG A 185 -11.86 -20.17 6.36
N ASN A 186 -10.75 -19.44 6.26
CA ASN A 186 -10.00 -18.94 7.42
C ASN A 186 -10.57 -17.61 7.93
N ASP A 187 -10.81 -17.49 9.24
CA ASP A 187 -11.35 -16.28 9.87
C ASP A 187 -10.45 -15.05 9.68
N SER A 188 -9.12 -15.22 9.71
CA SER A 188 -8.17 -14.13 9.45
C SER A 188 -8.31 -13.57 8.04
N LEU A 189 -8.61 -14.44 7.08
CA LEU A 189 -8.80 -14.08 5.68
C LEU A 189 -10.21 -13.53 5.42
N ARG A 190 -11.23 -14.05 6.12
CA ARG A 190 -12.59 -13.47 6.13
C ARG A 190 -12.55 -12.03 6.63
N SER A 191 -11.86 -11.78 7.74
CA SER A 191 -11.69 -10.43 8.29
C SER A 191 -11.03 -9.48 7.29
N ALA A 192 -9.95 -9.92 6.64
CA ALA A 192 -9.26 -9.13 5.60
C ALA A 192 -10.18 -8.80 4.42
N TRP A 193 -10.93 -9.78 3.91
CA TRP A 193 -11.88 -9.56 2.81
C TRP A 193 -13.05 -8.67 3.20
N THR A 194 -13.61 -8.84 4.40
CA THR A 194 -14.68 -7.97 4.90
C THR A 194 -14.18 -6.53 4.97
N ARG A 195 -12.99 -6.29 5.53
CA ARG A 195 -12.38 -4.97 5.58
C ARG A 195 -12.17 -4.38 4.18
N ALA A 196 -11.62 -5.16 3.25
CA ALA A 196 -11.42 -4.73 1.87
C ALA A 196 -12.74 -4.34 1.19
N ILE A 197 -13.78 -5.16 1.30
CA ILE A 197 -15.09 -4.89 0.71
C ILE A 197 -15.72 -3.63 1.33
N CYS A 198 -15.65 -3.45 2.64
CA CYS A 198 -16.11 -2.23 3.30
C CYS A 198 -15.40 -1.00 2.73
N ALA A 199 -14.07 -1.02 2.68
CA ALA A 199 -13.27 0.07 2.13
C ALA A 199 -13.60 0.35 0.65
N PHE A 200 -13.79 -0.69 -0.16
CA PHE A 200 -14.19 -0.54 -1.56
C PHE A 200 -15.57 0.11 -1.71
N CYS A 201 -16.55 -0.31 -0.90
CA CYS A 201 -17.88 0.27 -0.89
C CYS A 201 -17.86 1.74 -0.46
N GLU A 202 -17.08 2.09 0.57
CA GLU A 202 -16.90 3.47 1.01
C GLU A 202 -16.28 4.33 -0.09
N ALA A 203 -15.24 3.82 -0.74
CA ALA A 203 -14.58 4.54 -1.81
C ALA A 203 -15.49 4.74 -3.04
N VAL A 204 -16.34 3.76 -3.40
CA VAL A 204 -17.37 3.92 -4.44
C VAL A 204 -18.41 4.97 -4.04
N ARG A 205 -18.89 4.92 -2.79
CA ARG A 205 -19.89 5.89 -2.29
C ARG A 205 -19.35 7.32 -2.35
N GLU A 206 -18.09 7.52 -1.97
CA GLU A 206 -17.44 8.84 -2.02
C GLU A 206 -17.33 9.38 -3.45
N CYS A 207 -17.02 8.53 -4.43
CA CYS A 207 -17.05 8.88 -5.85
C CYS A 207 -18.41 9.40 -6.34
N GLU A 208 -19.51 8.82 -5.86
CA GLU A 208 -20.84 9.26 -6.26
C GLU A 208 -21.23 10.60 -5.63
N THR A 209 -20.76 10.88 -4.41
CA THR A 209 -21.08 12.10 -3.66
C THR A 209 -20.27 13.33 -4.05
N GLU A 210 -19.04 13.15 -4.57
CA GLU A 210 -18.17 14.26 -5.01
C GLU A 210 -18.38 14.67 -6.48
N ARG A 211 -19.43 14.17 -7.14
CA ARG A 211 -19.83 14.65 -8.47
C ARG A 211 -19.84 16.18 -8.47
N PRO A 212 -19.02 16.87 -9.29
CA PRO A 212 -19.03 18.32 -9.37
C PRO A 212 -20.46 18.77 -9.69
N LYS A 213 -21.03 19.63 -8.84
CA LYS A 213 -22.32 20.28 -9.10
C LYS A 213 -22.31 21.15 -10.36
N GLU A 214 -21.17 21.29 -11.03
CA GLU A 214 -20.98 22.10 -12.24
C GLU A 214 -21.42 21.39 -13.53
N ALA A 215 -21.73 20.09 -13.51
CA ALA A 215 -22.25 19.39 -14.70
C ALA A 215 -23.77 19.52 -14.90
N VAL A 216 -24.49 20.24 -14.03
CA VAL A 216 -25.96 20.40 -14.14
C VAL A 216 -26.36 21.75 -14.74
N GLU A 217 -25.49 22.75 -14.77
CA GLU A 217 -25.82 24.07 -15.36
C GLU A 217 -25.45 24.20 -16.85
N GLN A 218 -24.50 23.42 -17.37
CA GLN A 218 -24.17 23.46 -18.80
C GLN A 218 -25.15 22.70 -19.71
N ASP A 219 -25.92 21.76 -19.16
CA ASP A 219 -26.95 21.05 -19.94
C ASP A 219 -28.26 21.85 -20.07
N LEU A 220 -28.49 22.89 -19.25
CA LEU A 220 -29.70 23.72 -19.36
C LEU A 220 -29.55 24.85 -20.40
N GLU A 221 -28.37 25.46 -20.52
CA GLU A 221 -28.12 26.48 -21.56
C GLU A 221 -28.03 25.86 -22.97
N GLY A 222 -27.50 24.64 -23.08
CA GLY A 222 -27.53 23.87 -24.32
C GLY A 222 -28.95 23.56 -24.78
N PHE A 223 -29.84 23.19 -23.85
CA PHE A 223 -31.25 22.88 -24.14
C PHE A 223 -32.07 24.13 -24.49
N LEU A 224 -31.81 25.27 -23.85
CA LEU A 224 -32.53 26.53 -24.15
C LEU A 224 -32.05 27.19 -25.45
N SER A 225 -30.79 27.00 -25.87
CA SER A 225 -30.31 27.49 -27.16
C SER A 225 -30.91 26.74 -28.36
N ALA A 226 -31.32 25.48 -28.16
CA ALA A 226 -31.92 24.64 -29.20
C ALA A 226 -33.40 24.97 -29.50
N PHE A 227 -34.06 25.79 -28.68
CA PHE A 227 -35.46 26.21 -28.88
C PHE A 227 -35.61 27.64 -29.41
N HIS A 228 -34.51 28.33 -29.73
CA HIS A 228 -34.56 29.72 -30.20
C HIS A 228 -34.02 29.97 -31.62
N CYS A 229 -33.92 28.94 -32.46
CA CYS A 229 -33.68 29.07 -33.90
C CYS A 229 -34.77 28.36 -34.70
#